data_AF-G2IE22-F1
#
_entry.id   AF-G2IE22-F1
#
_cell.length_a   1.000
_cell.length_b   1.000
_cell.length_c   1.000
_cell.angle_alpha   90.00
_cell.angle_beta   90.00
_cell.angle_gamma   90.00
#
_symmetry.space_group_name_H-M   'P 1'
#
loop_
_entity.id
_entity.type
_entity.pdbx_description
1 polymer ?
#
loop_
_entity_poly.entity_id
_entity_poly.type
_entity_poly.pdbx_seq_one_letter_code
_entity_poly.pdbx_strand_id
1 'polypeptide(L)'
;MKNLIYYNKDKFDIYFKKITNKYEKSNISDVYIKDINRFNIKNSIIIFEVRDFLIKSLIMPLDNYIGDRILNSLKFYFNGFDDDILYDYFLLDSEINNGQVRILLYAMKIKNDIQEILKYIDKSYLVVRPLQFVMIEYISNKFNTKNGILINKIDDLNYNIIMFKNSLILLNNYINKETFNNLDMYIIDNIKEVKEEFKISINNDIYFLNCDQDSILLSEKFKCTFLNHDVEGILREHDYIRSKFSKFWKKREDFKKNA
;
A
#
# COMPACT_ATOMS: atom_id res chain seq x y z
N MET A 1 1.77 -23.34 -4.96
CA MET A 1 0.42 -22.79 -5.19
C MET A 1 0.24 -21.63 -4.23
N LYS A 2 0.00 -20.41 -4.71
CA LYS A 2 -0.28 -19.24 -3.86
C LYS A 2 -1.75 -18.85 -4.00
N ASN A 3 -2.37 -18.43 -2.91
CA ASN A 3 -3.74 -17.94 -2.87
C ASN A 3 -3.72 -16.42 -2.68
N LEU A 4 -4.47 -15.68 -3.46
CA LEU A 4 -4.73 -14.25 -3.22
C LEU A 4 -6.07 -14.12 -2.51
N ILE A 5 -6.15 -13.34 -1.45
CA ILE A 5 -7.34 -13.04 -0.67
C ILE A 5 -7.46 -11.52 -0.63
N TYR A 6 -8.46 -10.92 -1.25
CA TYR A 6 -8.74 -9.49 -1.03
C TYR A 6 -9.97 -9.34 -0.14
N TYR A 7 -9.83 -8.62 0.97
CA TYR A 7 -10.90 -8.33 1.91
C TYR A 7 -11.48 -6.94 1.65
N ASN A 8 -12.75 -6.89 1.24
CA ASN A 8 -13.53 -5.66 1.17
C ASN A 8 -14.37 -5.55 2.45
N LYS A 9 -14.02 -4.60 3.33
CA LYS A 9 -14.73 -4.40 4.60
C LYS A 9 -16.18 -3.95 4.43
N ASP A 10 -16.46 -3.12 3.44
CA ASP A 10 -17.79 -2.53 3.24
C ASP A 10 -18.79 -3.56 2.68
N LYS A 11 -18.28 -4.56 1.96
CA LYS A 11 -19.09 -5.64 1.38
C LYS A 11 -18.99 -6.97 2.15
N PHE A 12 -18.07 -7.10 3.10
CA PHE A 12 -17.68 -8.38 3.73
C PHE A 12 -17.31 -9.47 2.70
N ASP A 13 -16.81 -9.06 1.52
CA ASP A 13 -16.49 -9.96 0.42
C ASP A 13 -15.00 -10.32 0.42
N ILE A 14 -14.71 -11.59 0.12
CA ILE A 14 -13.35 -12.08 -0.14
C ILE A 14 -13.21 -12.45 -1.61
N TYR A 15 -12.28 -11.79 -2.30
CA TYR A 15 -11.87 -12.22 -3.63
C TYR A 15 -10.72 -13.23 -3.51
N PHE A 16 -10.91 -14.42 -4.12
CA PHE A 16 -9.95 -15.51 -4.09
C PHE A 16 -9.38 -15.79 -5.49
N LYS A 17 -8.04 -15.67 -5.65
CA LYS A 17 -7.35 -16.04 -6.89
C LYS A 17 -6.29 -17.10 -6.63
N LYS A 18 -6.44 -18.26 -7.27
CA LYS A 18 -5.41 -19.30 -7.30
C LYS A 18 -4.33 -18.91 -8.31
N ILE A 19 -3.09 -18.75 -7.84
CA ILE A 19 -1.93 -18.43 -8.68
C ILE A 19 -1.12 -19.72 -8.87
N THR A 20 -1.24 -20.33 -10.06
CA THR A 20 -0.35 -21.42 -10.53
C THR A 20 0.77 -20.85 -11.41
N ASN A 21 1.88 -21.59 -11.58
CA ASN A 21 3.08 -21.09 -12.26
C ASN A 21 2.82 -20.71 -13.73
N LYS A 22 3.37 -19.56 -14.13
CA LYS A 22 3.73 -18.98 -15.45
C LYS A 22 2.92 -19.28 -16.75
N TYR A 23 2.11 -20.33 -16.86
CA TYR A 23 1.55 -20.81 -18.13
C TYR A 23 0.07 -21.25 -18.08
N GLU A 24 -0.61 -21.21 -16.94
CA GLU A 24 -2.04 -21.56 -16.84
C GLU A 24 -2.92 -20.33 -16.65
N LYS A 25 -4.01 -20.23 -17.43
CA LYS A 25 -5.11 -19.31 -17.13
C LYS A 25 -5.69 -19.73 -15.77
N SER A 26 -5.62 -18.83 -14.79
CA SER A 26 -6.13 -19.06 -13.43
C SER A 26 -7.63 -19.32 -13.45
N ASN A 27 -8.08 -20.43 -12.87
CA ASN A 27 -9.50 -20.63 -12.55
C ASN A 27 -9.86 -19.73 -11.35
N ILE A 28 -10.85 -18.88 -11.55
CA ILE A 28 -11.39 -17.95 -10.53
C ILE A 28 -12.51 -18.69 -9.80
N SER A 29 -12.55 -18.59 -8.48
CA SER A 29 -13.66 -19.08 -7.65
C SER A 29 -13.93 -18.06 -6.56
N ASP A 30 -15.13 -17.49 -6.53
CA ASP A 30 -15.56 -16.55 -5.50
C ASP A 30 -15.87 -17.32 -4.20
N VAL A 31 -15.32 -16.88 -3.07
CA VAL A 31 -15.49 -17.56 -1.78
C VAL A 31 -15.82 -16.53 -0.69
N TYR A 32 -16.98 -16.68 -0.05
CA TYR A 32 -17.47 -15.78 0.99
C TYR A 32 -16.97 -16.19 2.40
N ILE A 33 -16.68 -15.20 3.26
CA ILE A 33 -16.07 -15.35 4.61
C ILE A 33 -16.77 -16.38 5.51
N LYS A 34 -18.10 -16.53 5.38
CA LYS A 34 -18.89 -17.46 6.21
C LYS A 34 -18.42 -18.92 6.13
N ASP A 35 -17.60 -19.26 5.15
CA ASP A 35 -17.05 -20.60 4.94
C ASP A 35 -15.52 -20.69 5.09
N ILE A 36 -14.79 -19.65 5.51
CA ILE A 36 -13.31 -19.65 5.55
C ILE A 36 -12.73 -20.80 6.39
N ASN A 37 -13.43 -21.18 7.47
CA ASN A 37 -13.07 -22.29 8.36
C ASN A 37 -13.10 -23.67 7.67
N ARG A 38 -13.75 -23.76 6.50
CA ARG A 38 -13.84 -24.98 5.69
C ARG A 38 -12.67 -25.12 4.70
N PHE A 39 -11.83 -24.09 4.56
CA PHE A 39 -10.71 -24.10 3.63
C PHE A 39 -9.37 -24.25 4.36
N ASN A 40 -8.58 -25.25 3.98
CA ASN A 40 -7.19 -25.39 4.42
C ASN A 40 -6.29 -24.46 3.59
N ILE A 41 -6.30 -23.16 3.91
CA ILE A 41 -5.59 -22.14 3.12
C ILE A 41 -4.12 -22.02 3.57
N LYS A 42 -3.21 -22.65 2.82
CA LYS A 42 -1.76 -22.48 2.93
C LYS A 42 -1.24 -21.56 1.83
N ASN A 43 -0.15 -20.81 2.08
CA ASN A 43 0.50 -19.89 1.13
C ASN A 43 -0.41 -18.77 0.61
N SER A 44 -0.76 -17.81 1.46
CA SER A 44 -1.75 -16.77 1.15
C SER A 44 -1.14 -15.37 1.08
N ILE A 45 -1.60 -14.58 0.11
CA ILE A 45 -1.39 -13.13 0.05
C ILE A 45 -2.72 -12.49 0.41
N ILE A 46 -2.78 -11.77 1.53
CA ILE A 46 -3.95 -10.98 1.91
C ILE A 46 -3.76 -9.55 1.45
N ILE A 47 -4.76 -9.02 0.75
CA ILE A 47 -4.88 -7.64 0.36
C ILE A 47 -6.02 -6.98 1.13
N PHE A 48 -5.78 -5.79 1.65
CA PHE A 48 -6.83 -4.96 2.24
C PHE A 48 -6.52 -3.49 2.01
N GLU A 49 -7.56 -2.66 2.05
CA GLU A 49 -7.40 -1.21 2.03
C GLU A 49 -6.81 -0.71 3.35
N VAL A 50 -5.74 0.06 3.25
CA VAL A 50 -5.10 0.73 4.39
C VAL A 50 -5.37 2.21 4.30
N ARG A 51 -6.02 2.75 5.34
CA ARG A 51 -6.29 4.18 5.44
C ARG A 51 -5.12 4.92 6.07
N ASP A 52 -4.68 4.42 7.22
CA ASP A 52 -3.65 5.07 8.03
C ASP A 52 -2.30 4.37 7.82
N PHE A 53 -1.49 4.92 6.92
CA PHE A 53 -0.07 4.61 6.85
C PHE A 53 0.73 5.60 7.67
N LEU A 54 1.63 5.10 8.51
CA LEU A 54 2.85 5.84 8.81
C LEU A 54 3.79 5.70 7.61
N ILE A 55 4.12 6.81 6.97
CA ILE A 55 5.17 6.90 5.94
C ILE A 55 6.17 7.95 6.42
N LYS A 56 7.41 7.53 6.71
CA LYS A 56 8.44 8.43 7.22
C LYS A 56 9.80 8.19 6.62
N SER A 57 10.55 9.27 6.41
CA SER A 57 11.95 9.21 6.05
C SER A 57 12.81 9.27 7.29
N LEU A 58 13.58 8.22 7.58
CA LEU A 58 14.50 8.19 8.72
C LEU A 58 15.95 8.08 8.25
N ILE A 59 16.86 8.81 8.92
CA ILE A 59 18.30 8.64 8.76
C ILE A 59 18.79 7.76 9.91
N MET A 60 19.43 6.64 9.59
CA MET A 60 19.90 5.67 10.58
C MET A 60 21.30 5.16 10.23
N PRO A 61 22.13 4.75 11.20
CA PRO A 61 23.35 4.02 10.92
C PRO A 61 23.08 2.73 10.12
N LEU A 62 23.89 2.48 9.10
CA LEU A 62 23.87 1.23 8.34
C LEU A 62 24.69 0.18 9.10
N ASP A 63 24.07 -0.42 10.11
CA ASP A 63 24.66 -1.47 10.96
C ASP A 63 23.75 -2.71 11.05
N ASN A 64 24.25 -3.76 11.70
CA ASN A 64 23.49 -5.00 11.92
C ASN A 64 22.28 -4.82 12.86
N TYR A 65 22.08 -3.63 13.45
CA TYR A 65 21.04 -3.30 14.42
C TYR A 65 19.94 -2.41 13.85
N ILE A 66 19.94 -2.14 12.53
CA ILE A 66 18.94 -1.27 11.89
C ILE A 66 17.49 -1.70 12.20
N GLY A 67 17.25 -3.01 12.32
CA GLY A 67 15.94 -3.55 12.71
C GLY A 67 15.48 -3.11 14.09
N ASP A 68 16.36 -3.18 15.10
CA ASP A 68 16.05 -2.77 16.48
C ASP A 68 15.85 -1.25 16.58
N ARG A 69 16.62 -0.49 15.80
CA ARG A 69 16.47 0.97 15.72
C ARG A 69 15.11 1.36 15.15
N ILE A 70 14.68 0.71 14.06
CA ILE A 70 13.33 0.93 13.48
C ILE A 70 12.25 0.63 14.51
N LEU A 71 12.38 -0.50 15.22
CA LEU A 71 11.43 -0.89 16.26
C LEU A 71 11.37 0.12 17.40
N ASN A 72 12.51 0.71 17.78
CA ASN A 72 12.54 1.80 18.75
C ASN A 72 11.94 3.10 18.21
N SER A 73 12.15 3.44 16.94
CA SER A 73 11.50 4.59 16.29
C SER A 73 9.99 4.45 16.25
N LEU A 74 9.47 3.25 15.97
CA LEU A 74 8.02 3.00 15.96
C LEU A 74 7.35 3.31 17.31
N LYS A 75 8.09 3.21 18.43
CA LYS A 75 7.54 3.52 19.76
C LYS A 75 7.17 4.98 19.95
N PHE A 76 7.80 5.87 19.20
CA PHE A 76 7.49 7.30 19.24
C PHE A 76 6.28 7.64 18.38
N TYR A 77 6.02 6.87 17.32
CA TYR A 77 4.91 7.11 16.41
C TYR A 77 3.60 6.46 16.87
N PHE A 78 3.69 5.40 17.67
CA PHE A 78 2.54 4.68 18.21
C PHE A 78 2.60 4.73 19.73
N ASN A 79 1.68 5.48 20.35
CA ASN A 79 1.55 5.61 21.81
C ASN A 79 1.20 4.25 22.44
N GLY A 80 2.21 3.48 22.83
CA GLY A 80 2.05 2.15 23.42
C GLY A 80 1.71 1.08 22.38
N PHE A 81 2.48 -0.02 22.35
CA PHE A 81 2.24 -1.17 21.45
C PHE A 81 1.19 -2.12 22.03
N ASP A 82 0.01 -1.59 22.37
CA ASP A 82 -1.11 -2.47 22.70
C ASP A 82 -1.77 -3.03 21.42
N ASP A 83 -1.45 -2.47 20.25
CA ASP A 83 -1.93 -2.89 18.93
C ASP A 83 -0.85 -3.66 18.13
N ASP A 84 -1.25 -4.72 17.41
CA ASP A 84 -0.39 -5.37 16.41
C ASP A 84 -0.05 -4.38 15.29
N ILE A 85 1.25 -4.20 15.00
CA ILE A 85 1.76 -3.32 13.94
C ILE A 85 2.45 -4.15 12.86
N LEU A 86 2.13 -3.87 11.60
CA LEU A 86 2.92 -4.32 10.46
C LEU A 86 3.81 -3.18 10.01
N TYR A 87 5.08 -3.47 9.78
CA TYR A 87 6.03 -2.49 9.28
C TYR A 87 7.00 -3.11 8.28
N ASP A 88 7.52 -2.26 7.41
CA ASP A 88 8.61 -2.58 6.50
C ASP A 88 9.42 -1.32 6.19
N TYR A 89 10.62 -1.48 5.67
CA TYR A 89 11.46 -0.34 5.28
C TYR A 89 12.21 -0.59 3.97
N PHE A 90 12.39 0.48 3.21
CA PHE A 90 13.14 0.48 1.97
C PHE A 90 14.33 1.42 2.09
N LEU A 91 15.48 0.98 1.62
CA LEU A 91 16.63 1.88 1.50
C LEU A 91 16.35 2.84 0.34
N LEU A 92 16.52 4.14 0.59
CA LEU A 92 16.48 5.14 -0.48
C LEU A 92 17.91 5.26 -1.04
N ASP A 93 18.09 4.92 -2.32
CA ASP A 93 19.37 4.71 -3.02
C ASP A 93 20.38 5.88 -2.97
N SER A 94 20.04 7.03 -2.38
CA SER A 94 20.73 8.29 -2.60
C SER A 94 21.58 8.83 -1.45
N GLU A 95 21.62 8.23 -0.26
CA GLU A 95 22.31 8.85 0.89
C GLU A 95 23.01 7.83 1.81
N ILE A 96 23.99 7.08 1.29
CA ILE A 96 25.02 6.50 2.17
C ILE A 96 26.09 7.57 2.40
N ASN A 97 26.03 8.24 3.54
CA ASN A 97 27.03 9.22 3.93
C ASN A 97 27.50 8.94 5.36
N ASN A 98 28.81 8.86 5.58
CA ASN A 98 29.42 8.61 6.89
C ASN A 98 28.83 7.41 7.65
N GLY A 99 28.51 6.31 6.94
CA GLY A 99 27.94 5.11 7.56
C GLY A 99 26.46 5.24 7.97
N GLN A 100 25.79 6.32 7.60
CA GLN A 100 24.34 6.47 7.74
C GLN A 100 23.65 6.19 6.41
N VAL A 101 22.40 5.72 6.48
CA VAL A 101 21.52 5.47 5.35
C VAL A 101 20.16 6.11 5.60
N ARG A 102 19.54 6.63 4.55
CA ARG A 102 18.13 7.04 4.58
C ARG A 102 17.23 5.87 4.25
N ILE A 103 16.25 5.62 5.10
CA ILE A 103 15.20 4.63 4.89
C ILE A 103 13.84 5.29 4.74
N LEU A 104 12.99 4.67 3.93
CA LEU A 104 11.56 4.90 3.87
C LEU A 104 10.89 3.85 4.75
N LEU A 105 10.38 4.27 5.90
CA LEU A 105 9.67 3.43 6.85
C LEU A 105 8.17 3.46 6.55
N TYR A 106 7.58 2.28 6.40
CA TYR A 106 6.15 2.06 6.43
C TYR A 106 5.75 1.37 7.72
N ALA A 107 4.69 1.85 8.36
CA ALA A 107 4.03 1.09 9.41
C ALA A 107 2.52 1.32 9.41
N MET A 108 1.77 0.33 9.88
CA MET A 108 0.33 0.42 10.02
C MET A 108 -0.15 -0.45 11.18
N LYS A 109 -1.21 0.00 11.85
CA LYS A 109 -1.95 -0.83 12.81
C LYS A 109 -2.76 -1.88 12.05
N ILE A 110 -2.70 -3.13 12.46
CA ILE A 110 -3.57 -4.17 11.91
C ILE A 110 -4.96 -3.98 12.52
N LYS A 111 -5.96 -3.65 11.69
CA LYS A 111 -7.36 -3.60 12.15
C LYS A 111 -7.79 -4.95 12.71
N ASN A 112 -8.62 -4.94 13.75
CA ASN A 112 -9.11 -6.16 14.42
C ASN A 112 -9.69 -7.20 13.46
N ASP A 113 -10.47 -6.76 12.46
CA ASP A 113 -11.08 -7.65 11.47
C ASP A 113 -10.03 -8.43 10.65
N ILE A 114 -8.91 -7.78 10.32
CA ILE A 114 -7.80 -8.43 9.62
C ILE A 114 -7.13 -9.41 10.57
N GLN A 115 -6.88 -9.02 11.83
CA GLN A 115 -6.32 -9.93 12.85
C GLN A 115 -7.18 -11.18 13.02
N GLU A 116 -8.50 -11.04 12.95
CA GLU A 116 -9.44 -12.15 13.02
C GLU A 116 -9.31 -13.07 11.80
N ILE A 117 -9.21 -12.53 10.59
CA ILE A 117 -8.91 -13.30 9.37
C ILE A 117 -7.56 -14.01 9.50
N LEU A 118 -6.54 -13.37 10.10
CA LEU A 118 -5.22 -13.95 10.29
C LEU A 118 -5.23 -15.19 11.20
N LYS A 119 -6.24 -15.37 12.07
CA LYS A 119 -6.36 -16.56 12.93
C LYS A 119 -6.63 -17.85 12.13
N TYR A 120 -7.25 -17.71 10.97
CA TYR A 120 -7.70 -18.85 10.15
C TYR A 120 -6.70 -19.24 9.06
N ILE A 121 -5.58 -18.52 8.92
CA ILE A 121 -4.58 -18.75 7.87
C ILE A 121 -3.30 -19.30 8.51
N ASP A 122 -2.74 -20.35 7.91
CA ASP A 122 -1.45 -20.93 8.34
C ASP A 122 -0.34 -19.86 8.24
N LYS A 123 0.17 -19.43 9.42
CA LYS A 123 1.14 -18.33 9.57
C LYS A 123 2.46 -18.57 8.83
N SER A 124 2.78 -19.81 8.46
CA SER A 124 4.05 -20.19 7.84
C SER A 124 4.31 -19.50 6.48
N TYR A 125 3.28 -19.04 5.76
CA TYR A 125 3.41 -18.41 4.44
C TYR A 125 2.38 -17.31 4.15
N LEU A 126 2.10 -16.47 5.14
CA LEU A 126 1.20 -15.33 5.01
C LEU A 126 1.95 -14.06 4.53
N VAL A 127 1.50 -13.44 3.44
CA VAL A 127 1.96 -12.13 2.98
C VAL A 127 0.81 -11.14 3.10
N VAL A 128 1.00 -10.06 3.85
CA VAL A 128 0.05 -8.96 3.94
C VAL A 128 0.47 -7.84 2.98
N ARG A 129 -0.46 -7.35 2.15
CA ARG A 129 -0.22 -6.26 1.20
C ARG A 129 -1.34 -5.22 1.25
N PRO A 130 -1.03 -3.94 1.49
CA PRO A 130 -2.00 -2.89 1.31
C PRO A 130 -2.44 -2.79 -0.16
N LEU A 131 -3.74 -2.56 -0.40
CA LEU A 131 -4.32 -2.39 -1.72
C LEU A 131 -3.63 -1.29 -2.53
N GLN A 132 -3.22 -0.22 -1.84
CA GLN A 132 -2.54 0.93 -2.42
C GLN A 132 -1.28 0.54 -3.20
N PHE A 133 -0.46 -0.38 -2.67
CA PHE A 133 0.74 -0.84 -3.38
C PHE A 133 0.39 -1.59 -4.65
N VAL A 134 -0.69 -2.38 -4.63
CA VAL A 134 -1.15 -3.13 -5.81
C VAL A 134 -1.66 -2.17 -6.89
N MET A 135 -2.42 -1.14 -6.50
CA MET A 135 -2.87 -0.09 -7.43
C MET A 135 -1.69 0.65 -8.04
N ILE A 136 -0.70 1.04 -7.24
CA ILE A 136 0.48 1.75 -7.70
C ILE A 136 1.34 0.88 -8.62
N GLU A 137 1.59 -0.39 -8.28
CA GLU A 137 2.31 -1.33 -9.15
C GLU A 137 1.61 -1.50 -10.51
N TYR A 138 0.27 -1.63 -10.48
CA TYR A 138 -0.53 -1.71 -11.69
C TYR A 138 -0.38 -0.48 -12.58
N ILE A 139 -0.55 0.72 -12.03
CA ILE A 139 -0.40 2.00 -12.76
C ILE A 139 1.03 2.16 -13.30
N SER A 140 2.04 1.87 -12.47
CA SER A 140 3.46 1.93 -12.85
C SER A 140 3.75 1.06 -14.06
N ASN A 141 3.22 -0.17 -14.07
CA ASN A 141 3.42 -1.11 -15.18
C ASN A 141 2.60 -0.72 -16.42
N LYS A 142 1.31 -0.40 -16.26
CA LYS A 142 0.39 -0.11 -17.36
C LYS A 142 0.84 1.11 -18.18
N PHE A 143 1.35 2.13 -17.51
CA PHE A 143 1.78 3.37 -18.14
C PHE A 143 3.30 3.51 -18.27
N ASN A 144 4.06 2.47 -17.89
CA ASN A 144 5.52 2.50 -17.82
C ASN A 144 6.04 3.76 -17.11
N THR A 145 5.40 4.11 -15.99
CA THR A 145 5.74 5.29 -15.20
C THR A 145 6.55 4.92 -13.96
N LYS A 146 7.48 5.80 -13.59
CA LYS A 146 8.31 5.66 -12.39
C LYS A 146 7.89 6.58 -11.26
N ASN A 147 7.02 7.57 -11.48
CA ASN A 147 6.49 8.42 -10.43
C ASN A 147 5.21 9.12 -10.91
N GLY A 148 4.45 9.62 -9.95
CA GLY A 148 3.23 10.37 -10.24
C GLY A 148 2.30 10.45 -9.05
N ILE A 149 1.07 10.84 -9.37
CA ILE A 149 -0.01 11.01 -8.41
C ILE A 149 -1.17 10.13 -8.87
N LEU A 150 -1.60 9.17 -8.05
CA LEU A 150 -2.82 8.41 -8.26
C LEU A 150 -3.94 9.04 -7.43
N ILE A 151 -5.09 9.25 -8.04
CA ILE A 151 -6.30 9.71 -7.37
C ILE A 151 -7.40 8.70 -7.64
N ASN A 152 -7.86 8.04 -6.59
CA ASN A 152 -8.91 7.03 -6.67
C ASN A 152 -10.20 7.54 -6.03
N LYS A 153 -11.31 7.54 -6.78
CA LYS A 153 -12.64 7.78 -6.22
C LYS A 153 -13.05 6.55 -5.39
N ILE A 154 -13.38 6.76 -4.13
CA ILE A 154 -13.87 5.70 -3.25
C ILE A 154 -15.40 5.66 -3.33
N ASP A 155 -16.01 6.83 -3.15
CA ASP A 155 -17.43 7.09 -3.26
C ASP A 155 -17.66 8.54 -3.73
N ASP A 156 -18.91 9.01 -3.72
CA ASP A 156 -19.25 10.35 -4.20
C ASP A 156 -18.74 11.49 -3.30
N LEU A 157 -18.27 11.18 -2.10
CA LEU A 157 -17.80 12.13 -1.10
C LEU A 157 -16.32 11.98 -0.77
N ASN A 158 -15.71 10.83 -1.06
CA ASN A 158 -14.37 10.47 -0.58
C ASN A 158 -13.45 10.02 -1.72
N TYR A 159 -12.19 10.46 -1.63
CA TYR A 159 -11.13 10.15 -2.58
C TYR A 159 -9.86 9.74 -1.83
N ASN A 160 -9.05 8.89 -2.45
CA ASN A 160 -7.70 8.57 -1.97
C ASN A 160 -6.66 9.14 -2.94
N ILE A 161 -5.74 9.95 -2.42
CA ILE A 161 -4.62 10.53 -3.16
C ILE A 161 -3.34 9.84 -2.73
N ILE A 162 -2.61 9.31 -3.69
CA ILE A 162 -1.36 8.60 -3.49
C ILE A 162 -0.26 9.23 -4.34
N MET A 163 0.80 9.74 -3.72
CA MET A 163 2.01 10.14 -4.45
C MET A 163 3.02 9.00 -4.39
N PHE A 164 3.65 8.68 -5.51
CA PHE A 164 4.52 7.50 -5.59
C PHE A 164 5.77 7.70 -6.44
N LYS A 165 6.80 6.90 -6.16
CA LYS A 165 8.02 6.78 -6.97
C LYS A 165 8.57 5.35 -6.93
N ASN A 166 8.90 4.78 -8.08
CA ASN A 166 9.36 3.41 -8.27
C ASN A 166 8.45 2.41 -7.54
N SER A 167 7.15 2.66 -7.62
CA SER A 167 6.09 1.93 -6.93
C SER A 167 6.15 1.95 -5.39
N LEU A 168 6.99 2.79 -4.79
CA LEU A 168 6.95 3.17 -3.38
C LEU A 168 5.95 4.31 -3.19
N ILE A 169 5.13 4.20 -2.16
CA ILE A 169 4.18 5.23 -1.75
C ILE A 169 4.90 6.26 -0.87
N LEU A 170 4.77 7.54 -1.19
CA LEU A 170 5.39 8.65 -0.45
C LEU A 170 4.33 9.47 0.30
N LEU A 171 3.10 9.44 -0.18
CA LEU A 171 1.93 10.05 0.43
C LEU A 171 0.74 9.12 0.21
N ASN A 172 -0.11 8.94 1.22
CA ASN A 172 -1.39 8.25 1.09
C ASN A 172 -2.43 8.95 1.95
N ASN A 173 -3.17 9.88 1.34
CA ASN A 173 -4.15 10.69 2.03
C ASN A 173 -5.56 10.35 1.56
N TYR A 174 -6.52 10.50 2.46
CA TYR A 174 -7.94 10.43 2.16
C TYR A 174 -8.50 11.82 2.28
N ILE A 175 -9.17 12.29 1.23
CA ILE A 175 -9.73 13.62 1.16
C ILE A 175 -11.22 13.56 0.85
N ASN A 176 -11.95 14.56 1.33
CA ASN A 176 -13.36 14.70 1.00
C ASN A 176 -13.54 15.46 -0.33
N LYS A 177 -14.79 15.49 -0.82
CA LYS A 177 -15.19 16.21 -2.03
C LYS A 177 -14.86 17.70 -2.01
N GLU A 178 -14.96 18.35 -0.85
CA GLU A 178 -14.63 19.78 -0.71
C GLU A 178 -13.14 20.05 -0.97
N THR A 179 -12.26 19.22 -0.41
CA THR A 179 -10.81 19.28 -0.67
C THR A 179 -10.52 18.96 -2.13
N PHE A 180 -11.24 17.99 -2.70
CA PHE A 180 -11.11 17.60 -4.11
C PHE A 180 -11.51 18.73 -5.06
N ASN A 181 -12.49 19.56 -4.73
CA ASN A 181 -12.83 20.73 -5.54
C ASN A 181 -11.68 21.76 -5.62
N ASN A 182 -10.70 21.69 -4.70
CA ASN A 182 -9.51 22.54 -4.65
C ASN A 182 -8.22 21.74 -4.91
N LEU A 183 -8.31 20.69 -5.74
CA LEU A 183 -7.26 19.68 -5.93
C LEU A 183 -5.91 20.25 -6.38
N ASP A 184 -5.90 21.29 -7.23
CA ASP A 184 -4.67 21.90 -7.73
C ASP A 184 -3.73 22.39 -6.61
N MET A 185 -4.28 23.15 -5.67
CA MET A 185 -3.50 23.71 -4.54
C MET A 185 -3.07 22.59 -3.61
N TYR A 186 -3.99 21.67 -3.30
CA TYR A 186 -3.70 20.52 -2.46
C TYR A 186 -2.53 19.70 -3.00
N ILE A 187 -2.52 19.38 -4.30
CA ILE A 187 -1.43 18.61 -4.92
C ILE A 187 -0.11 19.39 -4.85
N ILE A 188 -0.10 20.68 -5.18
CA ILE A 188 1.14 21.48 -5.16
C ILE A 188 1.77 21.46 -3.77
N ASP A 189 0.97 21.67 -2.73
CA ASP A 189 1.50 21.74 -1.37
C ASP A 189 2.02 20.38 -0.90
N ASN A 190 1.30 19.29 -1.22
CA ASN A 190 1.77 17.94 -0.90
C ASN A 190 3.03 17.54 -1.70
N ILE A 191 3.20 18.00 -2.95
CA ILE A 191 4.46 17.79 -3.69
C ILE A 191 5.63 18.48 -2.97
N LYS A 192 5.43 19.69 -2.43
CA LYS A 192 6.47 20.40 -1.67
C LYS A 192 6.84 19.64 -0.41
N GLU A 193 5.84 19.18 0.36
CA GLU A 193 6.04 18.39 1.58
C GLU A 193 6.79 17.09 1.30
N VAL A 194 6.38 16.32 0.28
CA VAL A 194 7.08 15.10 -0.16
C VAL A 194 8.52 15.39 -0.57
N LYS A 195 8.75 16.50 -1.28
CA LYS A 195 10.10 16.89 -1.69
C LYS A 195 10.97 17.24 -0.48
N GLU A 196 10.42 17.89 0.53
CA GLU A 196 11.14 18.26 1.74
C GLU A 196 11.47 17.03 2.61
N GLU A 197 10.47 16.19 2.91
CA GLU A 197 10.62 15.00 3.76
C GLU A 197 11.56 13.96 3.12
N PHE A 198 11.38 13.65 1.83
CA PHE A 198 12.05 12.53 1.17
C PHE A 198 13.20 12.94 0.25
N LYS A 199 13.41 14.24 0.01
CA LYS A 199 14.37 14.77 -0.98
C LYS A 199 14.16 14.19 -2.38
N ILE A 200 12.89 13.97 -2.74
CA ILE A 200 12.48 13.35 -4.00
C ILE A 200 11.56 14.30 -4.76
N SER A 201 11.81 14.48 -6.06
CA SER A 201 10.87 15.16 -6.96
C SER A 201 9.85 14.18 -7.55
N ILE A 202 8.59 14.61 -7.59
CA ILE A 202 7.47 13.96 -8.27
C ILE A 202 7.09 14.78 -9.50
N ASN A 203 6.76 14.11 -10.60
CA ASN A 203 6.28 14.76 -11.82
C ASN A 203 4.81 15.19 -11.66
N ASN A 204 4.32 15.97 -12.61
CA ASN A 204 2.94 16.46 -12.62
C ASN A 204 1.98 15.50 -13.34
N ASP A 205 2.32 14.22 -13.44
CA ASP A 205 1.46 13.21 -14.07
C ASP A 205 0.43 12.72 -13.02
N ILE A 206 -0.85 12.90 -13.33
CA ILE A 206 -1.97 12.49 -12.48
C ILE A 206 -2.75 11.36 -13.16
N TYR A 207 -2.92 10.26 -12.45
CA TYR A 207 -3.71 9.11 -12.86
C TYR A 207 -5.00 9.09 -12.05
N PHE A 208 -6.13 9.34 -12.69
CA PHE A 208 -7.45 9.25 -12.09
C PHE A 208 -8.01 7.83 -12.25
N LEU A 209 -8.44 7.24 -11.15
CA LEU A 209 -9.10 5.94 -11.10
C LEU A 209 -10.54 6.12 -10.63
N ASN A 210 -11.49 5.61 -11.42
CA ASN A 210 -12.93 5.66 -11.17
C ASN A 210 -13.49 7.08 -10.97
N CYS A 211 -12.85 8.08 -11.60
CA CYS A 211 -13.30 9.47 -11.54
C CYS A 211 -13.94 9.90 -12.85
N ASP A 212 -15.01 10.68 -12.76
CA ASP A 212 -15.73 11.22 -13.92
C ASP A 212 -14.96 12.39 -14.51
N GLN A 213 -14.41 12.22 -15.72
CA GLN A 213 -13.56 13.21 -16.38
C GLN A 213 -14.22 14.60 -16.48
N ASP A 214 -15.52 14.64 -16.78
CA ASP A 214 -16.28 15.88 -16.97
C ASP A 214 -16.39 16.75 -15.71
N SER A 215 -16.10 16.17 -14.53
CA SER A 215 -16.22 16.85 -13.24
C SER A 215 -14.91 17.46 -12.73
N ILE A 216 -13.80 17.26 -13.44
CA ILE A 216 -12.45 17.58 -12.94
C ILE A 216 -11.89 18.83 -13.62
N LEU A 217 -11.65 19.85 -12.82
CA LEU A 217 -10.96 21.08 -13.22
C LEU A 217 -9.57 21.10 -12.60
N LEU A 218 -8.55 20.92 -13.44
CA LEU A 218 -7.14 21.02 -13.05
C LEU A 218 -6.42 21.98 -13.99
N SER A 219 -5.46 22.72 -13.45
CA SER A 219 -4.58 23.58 -14.23
C SER A 219 -3.77 22.80 -15.28
N GLU A 220 -3.46 23.46 -16.40
CA GLU A 220 -2.73 22.89 -17.55
C GLU A 220 -1.32 22.37 -17.21
N LYS A 221 -0.80 22.70 -16.03
CA LYS A 221 0.50 22.20 -15.53
C LYS A 221 0.48 20.70 -15.21
N PHE A 222 -0.70 20.09 -15.07
CA PHE A 222 -0.88 18.67 -14.78
C PHE A 222 -1.26 17.88 -16.02
N LYS A 223 -0.59 16.74 -16.22
CA LYS A 223 -0.92 15.79 -17.29
C LYS A 223 -1.85 14.73 -16.72
N CYS A 224 -3.13 14.78 -17.11
CA CYS A 224 -4.16 13.90 -16.57
C CYS A 224 -4.38 12.66 -17.44
N THR A 225 -4.44 11.49 -16.82
CA THR A 225 -4.80 10.21 -17.44
C THR A 225 -5.96 9.60 -16.67
N PHE A 226 -7.03 9.22 -17.36
CA PHE A 226 -8.24 8.66 -16.74
C PHE A 226 -8.33 7.16 -16.97
N LEU A 227 -8.72 6.44 -15.92
CA LEU A 227 -8.91 5.00 -15.93
C LEU A 227 -10.22 4.65 -15.24
N ASN A 228 -11.07 3.87 -15.90
CA ASN A 228 -12.28 3.32 -15.32
C ASN A 228 -12.07 1.82 -15.10
N HIS A 229 -11.44 1.49 -13.97
CA HIS A 229 -11.10 0.12 -13.58
C HIS A 229 -11.47 -0.02 -12.11
N ASP A 230 -12.42 -0.90 -11.82
CA ASP A 230 -12.72 -1.26 -10.44
C ASP A 230 -11.52 -1.97 -9.79
N VAL A 231 -11.51 -1.98 -8.46
CA VAL A 231 -10.46 -2.65 -7.67
C VAL A 231 -10.34 -4.12 -8.09
N GLU A 232 -11.45 -4.79 -8.37
CA GLU A 232 -11.44 -6.19 -8.78
C GLU A 232 -10.76 -6.39 -10.14
N GLY A 233 -11.01 -5.53 -11.12
CA GLY A 233 -10.35 -5.52 -12.42
C GLY A 233 -8.84 -5.34 -12.29
N ILE A 234 -8.39 -4.41 -11.44
CA ILE A 234 -6.96 -4.24 -11.11
C ILE A 234 -6.42 -5.54 -10.52
N LEU A 235 -7.10 -6.15 -9.54
CA LEU A 235 -6.65 -7.39 -8.90
C LEU A 235 -6.61 -8.57 -9.89
N ARG A 236 -7.50 -8.60 -10.88
CA ARG A 236 -7.52 -9.62 -11.93
C ARG A 236 -6.34 -9.45 -12.89
N GLU A 237 -6.05 -8.24 -13.33
CA GLU A 237 -5.00 -7.92 -14.30
C GLU A 237 -3.59 -7.88 -13.69
N HIS A 238 -3.46 -7.60 -12.39
CA HIS A 238 -2.17 -7.45 -11.74
C HIS A 238 -1.34 -8.75 -11.79
N ASP A 239 -0.11 -8.67 -12.30
CA ASP A 239 0.85 -9.78 -12.36
C ASP A 239 1.60 -9.94 -11.03
N TYR A 240 1.01 -10.72 -10.13
CA TYR A 240 1.60 -11.03 -8.82
C TYR A 240 2.90 -11.85 -8.89
N ILE A 241 3.19 -12.51 -10.01
CA ILE A 241 4.42 -13.30 -10.17
C ILE A 241 5.62 -12.38 -10.41
N ARG A 242 5.41 -11.26 -11.12
CA ARG A 242 6.46 -10.26 -11.44
C ARG A 242 6.52 -9.09 -10.46
N SER A 243 5.60 -9.03 -9.49
CA SER A 243 5.58 -8.01 -8.45
C SER A 243 6.90 -7.96 -7.69
N LYS A 244 7.58 -6.80 -7.75
CA LYS A 244 8.90 -6.58 -7.12
C LYS A 244 8.82 -6.47 -5.60
N PHE A 245 7.64 -6.18 -5.03
CA PHE A 245 7.41 -6.08 -3.58
C PHE A 245 7.20 -7.45 -2.93
N SER A 246 8.10 -8.39 -3.24
CA SER A 246 8.09 -9.75 -2.70
C SER A 246 8.65 -9.85 -1.27
N LYS A 247 9.08 -8.73 -0.66
CA LYS A 247 9.57 -8.71 0.72
C LYS A 247 8.43 -8.49 1.72
N PHE A 248 8.47 -9.33 2.73
CA PHE A 248 7.47 -9.55 3.75
C PHE A 248 7.38 -8.34 4.68
N TRP A 249 6.18 -7.78 4.87
CA TRP A 249 5.92 -6.93 6.03
C TRP A 249 6.15 -7.80 7.27
N LYS A 250 7.06 -7.37 8.14
CA LYS A 250 7.37 -8.13 9.35
C LYS A 250 6.21 -7.95 10.33
N LYS A 251 5.54 -9.05 10.71
CA LYS A 251 4.61 -9.06 11.85
C LYS A 251 5.43 -9.21 13.12
N ARG A 252 5.28 -8.28 14.06
CA ARG A 252 5.79 -8.46 15.43
C ARG A 252 4.61 -8.63 16.36
N GLU A 253 4.54 -9.81 16.97
CA GLU A 253 3.65 -10.11 18.09
C GLU A 253 4.49 -9.90 19.37
N ASP A 254 3.95 -9.15 20.35
CA ASP A 254 4.50 -8.94 21.70
C ASP A 254 5.92 -8.35 21.86
N PHE A 255 5.99 -7.11 22.38
CA PHE A 255 7.23 -6.57 22.98
C PHE A 255 7.47 -7.07 24.42
N LYS A 256 6.54 -7.81 25.02
CA LYS A 256 6.62 -8.27 26.43
C LYS A 256 7.38 -9.59 26.60
N LYS A 257 8.59 -9.72 26.04
CA LYS A 257 9.58 -10.69 26.56
C LYS A 257 10.97 -10.10 26.45
N ASN A 258 11.26 -9.22 27.42
CA ASN A 258 12.50 -9.12 28.21
C ASN A 258 12.65 -7.66 28.65
N ALA A 259 12.01 -7.35 29.79
CA ALA A 259 12.66 -6.52 30.80
C ALA A 259 13.55 -7.45 31.63
#